data_AF-A0A9X1Y6Q2-F1
#
_entry.id   AF-A0A9X1Y6Q2-F1
#
_cell.length_a   1.000
_cell.length_b   1.000
_cell.length_c   1.000
_cell.angle_alpha   90.00
_cell.angle_beta   90.00
_cell.angle_gamma   90.00
#
_symmetry.space_group_name_H-M   'P 1'
#
loop_
_entity.id
_entity.type
_entity.pdbx_description
1 polymer ?
#
loop_
_entity_poly.entity_id
_entity_poly.type
_entity_poly.pdbx_seq_one_letter_code
_entity_poly.pdbx_strand_id
1 'polypeptide(L)'
;MLGTRQPELYGHATLDDIEAMCAEAAEQLGLAIDFRQTNAEGELITWVQECRGRAAGIVINAGGYTMTSVALLDALLAVDMPVIEVHLTNMHRREGFRRHSYVSRAATGVISGLGPAVYTLALRAMAGLIAEDDA
;
A
#
# COMPACT_ATOMS: atom_id res chain seq x y z
N MET A 1 10.28 -10.83 2.43
CA MET A 1 11.57 -11.15 1.75
C MET A 1 12.19 -9.91 1.08
N LEU A 2 11.88 -8.70 1.54
CA LEU A 2 12.53 -7.50 1.01
C LEU A 2 13.98 -7.43 1.52
N GLY A 3 14.88 -6.83 0.74
CA GLY A 3 16.32 -6.75 1.05
C GLY A 3 17.11 -8.04 0.80
N THR A 4 16.45 -9.20 0.71
CA THR A 4 17.12 -10.50 0.49
C THR A 4 16.86 -11.11 -0.88
N ARG A 5 15.68 -10.89 -1.47
CA ARG A 5 15.32 -11.43 -2.79
C ARG A 5 15.50 -10.38 -3.88
N GLN A 6 16.32 -10.68 -4.89
CA GLN A 6 16.55 -9.82 -6.07
C GLN A 6 16.81 -8.33 -5.69
N PRO A 7 17.85 -8.05 -4.88
CA PRO A 7 18.12 -6.69 -4.39
C PRO A 7 18.34 -5.68 -5.53
N GLU A 8 18.87 -6.13 -6.66
CA GLU A 8 19.00 -5.36 -7.92
C GLU A 8 17.67 -4.73 -8.37
N LEU A 9 16.54 -5.39 -8.09
CA LEU A 9 15.21 -4.98 -8.52
C LEU A 9 14.43 -4.26 -7.43
N TYR A 10 14.54 -4.70 -6.17
CA TYR A 10 13.72 -4.18 -5.06
C TYR A 10 14.48 -3.25 -4.10
N GLY A 11 15.80 -3.12 -4.26
CA GLY A 11 16.68 -2.46 -3.32
C GLY A 11 17.11 -3.38 -2.16
N HIS A 12 18.02 -2.89 -1.34
CA HIS A 12 18.54 -3.58 -0.15
C HIS A 12 17.71 -3.33 1.11
N ALA A 13 16.74 -2.40 1.05
CA ALA A 13 15.88 -2.08 2.19
C ALA A 13 15.08 -3.32 2.62
N THR A 14 15.09 -3.59 3.91
CA THR A 14 14.25 -4.60 4.55
C THR A 14 12.84 -4.06 4.77
N LEU A 15 11.94 -4.93 5.25
CA LEU A 15 10.60 -4.48 5.62
C LEU A 15 10.66 -3.58 6.87
N ASP A 16 11.52 -3.92 7.84
CA ASP A 16 11.74 -3.15 9.06
C ASP A 16 12.28 -1.74 8.74
N ASP A 17 13.17 -1.62 7.73
CA ASP A 17 13.64 -0.31 7.26
C ASP A 17 12.49 0.53 6.66
N ILE A 18 11.57 -0.10 5.94
CA ILE A 18 10.38 0.58 5.39
C ILE A 18 9.44 1.00 6.51
N GLU A 19 9.22 0.14 7.50
CA GLU A 19 8.37 0.45 8.65
C GLU A 19 8.91 1.66 9.41
N ALA A 20 10.21 1.68 9.71
CA ALA A 20 10.86 2.82 10.36
C ALA A 20 10.74 4.11 9.55
N MET A 21 10.98 4.04 8.23
CA MET A 21 10.83 5.18 7.32
C MET A 21 9.37 5.68 7.26
N CYS A 22 8.38 4.79 7.25
CA CYS A 22 6.97 5.15 7.31
C CYS A 22 6.61 5.81 8.64
N ALA A 23 7.12 5.29 9.75
CA ALA A 23 6.85 5.83 11.09
C ALA A 23 7.39 7.26 11.22
N GLU A 24 8.62 7.51 10.79
CA GLU A 24 9.21 8.86 10.79
C GLU A 24 8.41 9.83 9.91
N ALA A 25 8.04 9.41 8.69
CA ALA A 25 7.25 10.24 7.79
C ALA A 25 5.85 10.52 8.33
N ALA A 26 5.20 9.54 8.96
CA ALA A 26 3.89 9.71 9.59
C ALA A 26 3.94 10.69 10.76
N GLU A 27 4.96 10.60 11.62
CA GLU A 27 5.15 11.53 12.74
C GLU A 27 5.29 12.98 12.24
N GLN A 28 6.07 13.21 11.19
CA GLN A 28 6.23 14.54 10.57
C GLN A 28 4.93 15.09 9.97
N LEU A 29 4.00 14.20 9.58
CA LEU A 29 2.70 14.54 9.02
C LEU A 29 1.59 14.60 10.09
N GLY A 30 1.90 14.33 11.36
CA GLY A 30 0.91 14.28 12.43
C GLY A 30 -0.02 13.06 12.35
N LEU A 31 0.40 11.99 11.69
CA LEU A 31 -0.37 10.76 11.51
C LEU A 31 0.09 9.67 12.48
N ALA A 32 -0.83 8.80 12.86
CA ALA A 32 -0.51 7.50 13.44
C ALA A 32 -0.61 6.42 12.35
N ILE A 33 0.28 5.43 12.39
CA ILE A 33 0.27 4.30 11.45
C ILE A 33 0.17 2.97 12.19
N ASP A 34 -0.47 2.01 11.55
CA ASP A 34 -0.47 0.59 11.89
C ASP A 34 0.15 -0.15 10.71
N PHE A 35 1.40 -0.59 10.86
CA PHE A 35 2.17 -1.22 9.79
C PHE A 35 2.14 -2.74 9.94
N ARG A 36 1.64 -3.43 8.91
CA ARG A 36 1.48 -4.89 8.93
C ARG A 36 1.92 -5.54 7.63
N GLN A 37 2.31 -6.81 7.69
CA GLN A 37 2.59 -7.63 6.53
C GLN A 37 2.11 -9.07 6.73
N THR A 38 1.47 -9.61 5.70
CA THR A 38 1.12 -11.03 5.65
C THR A 38 1.31 -11.59 4.25
N ASN A 39 1.51 -12.91 4.18
CA ASN A 39 1.48 -13.67 2.93
C ASN A 39 0.12 -14.37 2.73
N ALA A 40 -0.78 -14.34 3.72
CA ALA A 40 -2.09 -14.97 3.64
C ALA A 40 -3.14 -13.97 3.14
N GLU A 41 -3.74 -14.27 1.99
CA GLU A 41 -4.76 -13.41 1.37
C GLU A 41 -5.94 -13.14 2.32
N GLY A 42 -6.46 -14.18 2.98
CA GLY A 42 -7.57 -14.03 3.91
C GLY A 42 -7.25 -13.14 5.12
N GLU A 43 -6.01 -13.18 5.62
CA GLU A 43 -5.58 -12.31 6.72
C GLU A 43 -5.47 -10.85 6.26
N LEU A 44 -4.93 -10.61 5.06
CA LEU A 44 -4.89 -9.26 4.47
C LEU A 44 -6.30 -8.69 4.29
N ILE A 45 -7.25 -9.51 3.82
CA ILE A 45 -8.66 -9.13 3.69
C ILE A 45 -9.26 -8.78 5.06
N THR A 46 -9.01 -9.59 6.09
CA THR A 46 -9.47 -9.31 7.45
C THR A 46 -8.94 -7.96 7.94
N TRP A 47 -7.65 -7.67 7.75
CA TRP A 47 -7.07 -6.38 8.15
C TRP A 47 -7.68 -5.19 7.39
N VAL A 48 -7.93 -5.33 6.08
CA VAL A 48 -8.64 -4.31 5.31
C VAL A 48 -10.02 -4.05 5.92
N GLN A 49 -10.78 -5.11 6.23
CA GLN A 49 -12.11 -4.97 6.83
C GLN A 49 -12.06 -4.35 8.23
N GLU A 50 -11.02 -4.65 9.03
CA GLU A 50 -10.79 -4.06 10.35
C GLU A 50 -10.57 -2.54 10.30
N CYS A 51 -10.06 -2.00 9.19
CA CYS A 51 -9.84 -0.56 9.04
C CYS A 51 -11.15 0.24 9.10
N ARG A 52 -12.28 -0.36 8.74
CA ARG A 52 -13.58 0.32 8.74
C ARG A 52 -13.94 0.80 10.15
N GLY A 53 -14.00 2.13 10.33
CA GLY A 53 -14.25 2.77 11.62
C GLY A 53 -13.06 2.77 12.59
N ARG A 54 -11.87 2.35 12.16
CA ARG A 54 -10.64 2.35 12.98
C ARG A 54 -9.48 3.12 12.35
N ALA A 55 -9.49 3.29 11.03
CA ALA A 55 -8.48 4.02 10.28
C ALA A 55 -9.14 5.07 9.36
N ALA A 56 -8.38 6.11 9.03
CA ALA A 56 -8.81 7.17 8.11
C ALA A 56 -8.48 6.86 6.64
N GLY A 57 -7.60 5.90 6.37
CA GLY A 57 -7.23 5.49 5.00
C GLY A 57 -6.24 4.35 4.98
N ILE A 58 -6.01 3.77 3.80
CA ILE A 58 -5.16 2.59 3.61
C ILE A 58 -4.06 2.88 2.59
N VAL A 59 -2.81 2.56 2.94
CA VAL A 59 -1.71 2.44 1.97
C VAL A 59 -1.39 0.95 1.80
N ILE A 60 -1.49 0.42 0.58
CA ILE A 60 -1.37 -1.03 0.33
C ILE A 60 -0.38 -1.35 -0.78
N ASN A 61 0.56 -2.25 -0.47
CA ASN A 61 1.36 -2.98 -1.47
C ASN A 61 0.91 -4.43 -1.46
N ALA A 62 0.01 -4.80 -2.38
CA ALA A 62 -0.58 -6.14 -2.43
C ALA A 62 0.36 -7.20 -3.06
N GLY A 63 1.57 -6.83 -3.47
CA GLY A 63 2.53 -7.76 -4.07
C GLY A 63 1.93 -8.50 -5.28
N GLY A 64 1.87 -9.84 -5.21
CA GLY A 64 1.24 -10.64 -6.27
C GLY A 64 -0.30 -10.56 -6.28
N TYR A 65 -0.93 -10.30 -5.13
CA TYR A 65 -2.38 -10.27 -5.00
C TYR A 65 -3.03 -9.13 -5.76
N THR A 66 -2.27 -8.06 -6.06
CA THR A 66 -2.74 -7.01 -6.96
C THR A 66 -3.23 -7.58 -8.29
N MET A 67 -2.58 -8.63 -8.83
CA MET A 67 -2.94 -9.21 -10.13
C MET A 67 -3.97 -10.33 -10.06
N THR A 68 -4.23 -10.89 -8.89
CA THR A 68 -4.98 -12.16 -8.75
C THR A 68 -6.20 -12.07 -7.86
N SER A 69 -6.24 -11.14 -6.90
CA SER A 69 -7.23 -11.15 -5.84
C SER A 69 -8.44 -10.26 -6.16
N VAL A 70 -9.52 -10.91 -6.60
CA VAL A 70 -10.84 -10.27 -6.67
C VAL A 70 -11.41 -10.07 -5.25
N ALA A 71 -11.14 -11.00 -4.34
CA ALA A 71 -11.62 -10.91 -2.96
C ALA A 71 -11.05 -9.70 -2.20
N LEU A 72 -9.78 -9.35 -2.43
CA LEU A 72 -9.17 -8.14 -1.89
C LEU A 72 -9.78 -6.87 -2.50
N LEU A 73 -10.07 -6.88 -3.81
CA LEU A 73 -10.79 -5.77 -4.45
C LEU A 73 -12.16 -5.55 -3.78
N ASP A 74 -12.95 -6.60 -3.59
CA ASP A 74 -14.27 -6.48 -2.97
C ASP A 74 -14.17 -5.96 -1.52
N ALA A 75 -13.15 -6.39 -0.77
CA ALA A 75 -12.89 -5.88 0.57
C ALA A 75 -12.52 -4.38 0.57
N LEU A 76 -11.67 -3.95 -0.35
CA LEU A 76 -11.27 -2.54 -0.48
C LEU A 76 -12.42 -1.64 -0.92
N LEU A 77 -13.33 -2.12 -1.79
CA LEU A 77 -14.53 -1.37 -2.17
C LEU A 77 -15.53 -1.21 -1.01
N ALA A 78 -15.45 -2.05 0.03
CA ALA A 78 -16.42 -2.09 1.12
C ALA A 78 -16.05 -1.20 2.33
N VAL A 79 -14.83 -0.65 2.39
CA VAL A 79 -14.33 0.09 3.57
C VAL A 79 -14.66 1.58 3.57
N ASP A 80 -15.09 2.13 2.43
CA ASP A 80 -15.52 3.54 2.28
C ASP A 80 -14.51 4.56 2.86
N MET A 81 -13.25 4.44 2.44
CA MET A 81 -12.16 5.33 2.82
C MET A 81 -11.14 5.42 1.68
N PRO A 82 -10.27 6.45 1.65
CA PRO A 82 -9.22 6.55 0.66
C PRO A 82 -8.24 5.37 0.72
N VAL A 83 -7.89 4.85 -0.46
CA VAL A 83 -6.92 3.75 -0.61
C VAL A 83 -5.84 4.18 -1.60
N ILE A 84 -4.57 4.14 -1.19
CA ILE A 84 -3.43 4.36 -2.09
C ILE A 84 -2.69 3.05 -2.31
N GLU A 85 -2.64 2.60 -3.56
CA GLU A 85 -1.85 1.43 -3.95
C GLU A 85 -0.41 1.84 -4.22
N VAL A 86 0.54 1.07 -3.70
CA VAL A 86 1.96 1.32 -3.91
C VAL A 86 2.71 0.09 -4.42
N HIS A 87 3.64 0.33 -5.34
CA HIS A 87 4.54 -0.67 -5.90
C HIS A 87 5.97 -0.17 -5.90
N LEU A 88 6.86 -0.88 -5.20
CA LEU A 88 8.29 -0.55 -5.19
C LEU A 88 8.90 -0.45 -6.61
N THR A 89 8.48 -1.35 -7.50
CA THR A 89 8.98 -1.44 -8.88
C THR A 89 7.93 -0.96 -9.86
N ASN A 90 8.37 -0.47 -11.03
CA ASN A 90 7.46 -0.07 -12.09
C ASN A 90 6.80 -1.30 -12.70
N MET A 91 5.56 -1.58 -12.33
CA MET A 91 4.83 -2.77 -12.76
C MET A 91 4.58 -2.79 -14.28
N HIS A 92 4.47 -1.62 -14.91
CA HIS A 92 4.22 -1.50 -16.35
C HIS A 92 5.41 -1.89 -17.21
N ARG A 93 6.64 -1.79 -16.67
CA ARG A 93 7.87 -2.23 -17.35
C ARG A 93 8.10 -3.75 -17.26
N ARG A 94 7.27 -4.46 -16.50
CA ARG A 94 7.41 -5.90 -16.28
C ARG A 94 6.55 -6.72 -17.25
N GLU A 95 6.48 -8.03 -17.01
CA GLU A 95 5.74 -8.99 -17.82
C GLU A 95 4.27 -8.57 -18.00
N GLY A 96 3.65 -8.93 -19.12
CA GLY A 96 2.30 -8.45 -19.48
C GLY A 96 1.23 -8.70 -18.41
N PHE A 97 1.29 -9.85 -17.73
CA PHE A 97 0.35 -10.19 -16.65
C PHE A 97 0.50 -9.29 -15.42
N ARG A 98 1.64 -8.63 -15.23
CA ARG A 98 1.87 -7.70 -14.11
C ARG A 98 1.33 -6.29 -14.34
N ARG A 99 0.82 -6.02 -15.54
CA ARG A 99 0.25 -4.70 -15.88
C ARG A 99 -1.20 -4.56 -15.43
N HIS A 100 -1.85 -5.68 -15.12
CA HIS A 100 -3.22 -5.71 -14.61
C HIS A 100 -3.21 -5.68 -13.08
N SER A 101 -4.05 -4.83 -12.49
CA SER A 101 -4.28 -4.76 -11.05
C SER A 101 -5.78 -4.68 -10.78
N TYR A 102 -6.26 -5.59 -9.91
CA TYR A 102 -7.58 -5.50 -9.30
C TYR A 102 -7.60 -4.42 -8.22
N VAL A 103 -6.53 -4.28 -7.42
CA VAL A 103 -6.43 -3.29 -6.35
C VAL A 103 -6.54 -1.86 -6.89
N SER A 104 -5.96 -1.57 -8.06
CA SER A 104 -5.99 -0.25 -8.71
C SER A 104 -7.41 0.19 -9.04
N ARG A 105 -8.39 -0.72 -9.09
CA ARG A 105 -9.80 -0.39 -9.34
C ARG A 105 -10.50 0.18 -8.12
N ALA A 106 -10.03 -0.15 -6.92
CA ALA A 106 -10.52 0.42 -5.67
C ALA A 106 -9.67 1.57 -5.14
N ALA A 107 -8.43 1.71 -5.65
CA ALA A 107 -7.51 2.73 -5.18
C ALA A 107 -7.93 4.13 -5.66
N THR A 108 -7.89 5.11 -4.74
CA THR A 108 -7.96 6.54 -5.02
C THR A 108 -6.78 6.99 -5.88
N GLY A 109 -5.60 6.39 -5.67
CA GLY A 109 -4.39 6.68 -6.44
C GLY A 109 -3.39 5.53 -6.41
N VAL A 110 -2.49 5.51 -7.40
CA VAL A 110 -1.46 4.48 -7.54
C VAL A 110 -0.09 5.13 -7.69
N ILE A 111 0.90 4.68 -6.90
CA ILE A 111 2.29 5.13 -6.98
C ILE A 111 3.18 3.91 -7.26
N SER A 112 3.92 3.92 -8.38
CA SER A 112 4.69 2.75 -8.82
C SER A 112 6.10 3.12 -9.30
N GLY A 113 7.09 2.33 -8.90
CA GLY A 113 8.43 2.34 -9.49
C GLY A 113 9.43 3.34 -8.93
N LEU A 114 9.15 3.89 -7.75
CA LEU A 114 10.02 4.86 -7.08
C LEU A 114 10.76 4.23 -5.88
N GLY A 115 10.89 2.90 -5.86
CA GLY A 115 11.54 2.18 -4.75
C GLY A 115 10.79 2.41 -3.43
N PRO A 116 11.47 2.38 -2.27
CA PRO A 116 10.85 2.61 -0.97
C PRO A 116 10.11 3.96 -0.85
N ALA A 117 10.53 4.99 -1.58
CA ALA A 117 9.91 6.32 -1.51
C ALA A 117 8.41 6.33 -1.86
N VAL A 118 7.88 5.30 -2.54
CA VAL A 118 6.45 5.18 -2.79
C VAL A 118 5.61 5.22 -1.50
N TYR A 119 6.13 4.72 -0.38
CA TYR A 119 5.42 4.69 0.89
C TYR A 119 5.31 6.07 1.52
N THR A 120 6.40 6.83 1.59
CA THR A 120 6.38 8.19 2.17
C THR A 120 5.60 9.17 1.30
N LEU A 121 5.67 9.01 -0.03
CA LEU A 121 4.82 9.75 -0.96
C LEU A 121 3.33 9.42 -0.77
N ALA A 122 2.99 8.15 -0.56
CA ALA A 122 1.62 7.73 -0.28
C ALA A 122 1.12 8.31 1.05
N LEU A 123 1.91 8.30 2.12
CA LEU A 123 1.53 8.90 3.40
C LEU A 123 1.26 10.40 3.26
N ARG A 124 2.12 11.12 2.52
CA ARG A 124 1.91 12.56 2.27
C ARG A 124 0.65 12.84 1.46
N ALA A 125 0.37 12.03 0.44
CA ALA A 125 -0.86 12.16 -0.33
C ALA A 125 -2.09 11.82 0.52
N MET A 126 -2.00 10.78 1.35
CA MET A 126 -3.06 10.38 2.28
C MET A 126 -3.39 11.49 3.28
N ALA A 127 -2.38 12.14 3.85
CA ALA A 127 -2.57 13.28 4.76
C ALA A 127 -3.41 14.41 4.14
N GLY A 128 -3.25 14.65 2.83
CA GLY A 128 -4.07 15.61 2.10
C GLY A 128 -5.53 15.13 1.94
N LEU A 129 -5.72 13.88 1.53
CA LEU A 129 -7.05 13.30 1.30
C LEU A 129 -7.90 13.29 2.58
N ILE A 130 -7.33 12.88 3.71
CA ILE A 130 -8.08 12.82 4.98
C ILE A 130 -8.41 14.21 5.53
N ALA A 131 -7.57 15.23 5.25
CA ALA A 131 -7.83 16.59 5.70
C ALA A 131 -8.95 17.27 4.89
N GLU A 132 -9.18 16.83 3.66
CA GLU A 132 -10.30 17.30 2.82
C GLU A 132 -11.64 16.68 3.25
N ASP A 133 -11.65 15.42 3.71
CA ASP A 133 -12.86 14.74 4.19
C ASP A 133 -13.38 15.29 5.54
N ASP A 134 -12.50 15.88 6.35
CA ASP A 134 -12.85 16.51 7.63
C ASP A 134 -13.41 17.95 7.48
N ALA A 135 -13.39 18.52 6.27
CA ALA A 135 -13.76 19.92 5.97
C ALA A 135 -15.20 20.09 5.46
#